data_AF-A0AAF1C2P3-F1
#
_entry.id   AF-A0AAF1C2P3-F1
#
_cell.length_a   1.000
_cell.length_b   1.000
_cell.length_c   1.000
_cell.angle_alpha   90.00
_cell.angle_beta   90.00
_cell.angle_gamma   90.00
#
_symmetry.space_group_name_H-M   'P 1'
#
loop_
_entity.id
_entity.type
_entity.pdbx_description
1 polymer ?
#
loop_
_entity_poly.entity_id
_entity_poly.type
_entity_poly.pdbx_seq_one_letter_code
_entity_poly.pdbx_strand_id
1 'polypeptide(L)'
;MMSPAAPRAIELTSPFGWSASVDVAGVVTLRDPAGQPRATYQGTASSSPTAALPRGGTHTVRLPDGDVALHNGATRAARRRDHDGHLDLHGRRYVFHHTWGWNTEVRCDGVRVALLHRRTSRRFTVRTDATRDETDRLAMALCWFAVQPGREGAIAAAFHGL
;
A
#
# COMPACT_ATOMS: atom_id res chain seq x y z
N MET A 1 36.68 11.70 8.07
CA MET A 1 36.10 10.39 7.74
C MET A 1 34.63 10.45 8.16
N MET A 2 33.73 10.74 7.22
CA MET A 2 32.28 10.80 7.52
C MET A 2 31.77 9.36 7.62
N SER A 3 31.26 8.96 8.78
CA SER A 3 30.51 7.71 8.90
C SER A 3 29.35 7.72 7.89
N PRO A 4 29.12 6.65 7.12
CA PRO A 4 27.90 6.55 6.34
C PRO A 4 26.72 6.65 7.31
N ALA A 5 25.82 7.59 7.05
CA ALA A 5 24.60 7.74 7.84
C ALA A 5 23.87 6.39 7.85
N ALA A 6 23.52 5.89 9.03
CA ALA A 6 22.72 4.68 9.15
C ALA A 6 21.47 4.82 8.24
N PRO A 7 21.09 3.77 7.48
CA PRO A 7 19.96 3.87 6.58
C PRO A 7 18.72 4.28 7.38
N ARG A 8 18.24 5.50 7.14
CA ARG A 8 17.08 6.07 7.83
C ARG A 8 15.85 5.28 7.40
N ALA A 9 15.09 4.77 8.37
CA ALA A 9 13.77 4.26 8.11
C ALA A 9 12.94 5.37 7.42
N ILE A 10 12.37 5.08 6.25
CA ILE A 10 11.50 6.04 5.57
C ILE A 10 10.14 5.96 6.25
N GLU A 11 9.66 7.09 6.75
CA GLU A 11 8.32 7.23 7.29
C GLU A 11 7.46 8.08 6.38
N LEU A 12 6.24 7.62 6.12
CA LEU A 12 5.28 8.30 5.28
C LEU A 12 3.91 8.28 5.91
N THR A 13 3.23 9.41 5.80
CA THR A 13 1.87 9.57 6.29
C THR A 13 0.93 9.79 5.12
N SER A 14 -0.18 9.07 5.14
CA SER A 14 -1.28 9.24 4.21
C SER A 14 -2.13 10.48 4.58
N PRO A 15 -2.91 11.05 3.65
CA PRO A 15 -3.83 12.15 3.93
C PRO A 15 -4.92 11.83 4.96
N PHE A 16 -5.11 10.55 5.29
CA PHE A 16 -6.11 10.06 6.24
C PHE A 16 -5.47 9.55 7.54
N GLY A 17 -4.27 10.03 7.86
CA GLY A 17 -3.63 9.88 9.18
C GLY A 17 -2.86 8.57 9.40
N TRP A 18 -3.05 7.55 8.55
CA TRP A 18 -2.28 6.31 8.63
C TRP A 18 -0.85 6.53 8.17
N SER A 19 0.11 5.85 8.79
CA SER A 19 1.52 5.94 8.41
C SER A 19 2.14 4.58 8.09
N ALA A 20 3.26 4.62 7.36
CA ALA A 20 4.06 3.46 7.03
C ALA A 20 5.53 3.78 7.28
N SER A 21 6.25 2.86 7.93
CA SER A 21 7.71 2.91 8.02
C SER A 21 8.32 1.72 7.30
N VAL A 22 9.46 1.92 6.62
CA VAL A 22 10.25 0.81 6.05
C VAL A 22 11.58 0.71 6.76
N ASP A 23 11.92 -0.47 7.26
CA ASP A 23 13.21 -0.72 7.89
C ASP A 23 14.29 -1.15 6.87
N VAL A 24 15.51 -1.35 7.37
CA VAL A 24 16.68 -1.73 6.56
C VAL A 24 16.57 -3.12 5.93
N ALA A 25 15.72 -3.99 6.47
CA ALA A 25 15.42 -5.31 5.94
C ALA A 25 14.28 -5.27 4.91
N GLY A 26 13.71 -4.09 4.65
CA GLY A 26 12.60 -3.90 3.73
C GLY A 26 11.25 -4.31 4.32
N VAL A 27 11.14 -4.49 5.65
CA VAL A 27 9.86 -4.73 6.30
C VAL A 27 9.11 -3.42 6.39
N VAL A 28 7.87 -3.43 5.90
CA VAL A 28 6.96 -2.29 6.02
C VAL A 28 6.06 -2.50 7.22
N THR A 29 6.01 -1.51 8.11
CA THR A 29 5.08 -1.47 9.25
C THR A 29 4.05 -0.38 9.03
N LEU A 30 2.78 -0.76 8.94
CA LEU A 30 1.64 0.15 8.89
C LEU A 30 1.12 0.45 10.29
N ARG A 31 0.87 1.73 10.54
CA ARG A 31 0.31 2.24 11.78
C ARG A 31 -0.98 3.00 11.51
N ASP A 32 -1.92 2.86 12.42
CA ASP A 32 -3.13 3.67 12.44
C ASP A 32 -2.81 5.12 12.87
N PRO A 33 -3.80 6.04 12.86
CA PRO A 33 -3.57 7.43 13.27
C PRO A 33 -3.16 7.61 14.74
N ALA A 34 -3.40 6.60 15.61
CA ALA A 34 -2.93 6.60 16.99
C ALA A 34 -1.48 6.10 17.11
N GLY A 35 -0.86 5.70 16.00
CA GLY A 35 0.50 5.17 15.97
C GLY A 35 0.60 3.67 16.28
N GLN A 36 -0.54 2.98 16.46
CA GLN A 36 -0.53 1.56 16.78
C GLN A 36 -0.25 0.73 15.52
N PRO A 37 0.69 -0.23 15.56
CA PRO A 37 0.92 -1.14 14.43
C PRO A 37 -0.32 -1.99 14.13
N ARG A 38 -0.77 -1.97 12.87
CA ARG A 38 -1.93 -2.74 12.40
C ARG A 38 -1.62 -3.77 11.33
N ALA A 39 -0.50 -3.63 10.63
CA ALA A 39 -0.05 -4.63 9.69
C ALA A 39 1.46 -4.52 9.47
N THR A 40 2.09 -5.66 9.18
CA THR A 40 3.44 -5.70 8.63
C THR A 40 3.46 -6.56 7.37
N TYR A 41 4.31 -6.21 6.41
CA TYR A 41 4.53 -7.05 5.23
C TYR A 41 5.94 -6.86 4.69
N GLN A 42 6.41 -7.89 4.01
CA GLN A 42 7.71 -7.85 3.37
C GLN A 42 7.61 -7.03 2.08
N GLY A 43 8.27 -5.88 2.06
CA GLY A 43 8.65 -5.23 0.81
C GLY A 43 9.67 -6.10 0.07
N THR A 44 9.87 -5.88 -1.22
CA THR A 44 10.96 -6.58 -1.92
C THR A 44 12.30 -6.03 -1.42
N ALA A 45 13.23 -6.89 -1.00
CA ALA A 45 14.58 -6.43 -0.66
C ALA A 45 15.29 -6.01 -1.95
N SER A 46 15.64 -4.73 -2.10
CA SER A 46 16.45 -4.27 -3.23
C SER A 46 17.36 -3.12 -2.82
N SER A 47 18.59 -3.14 -3.33
CA SER A 47 19.53 -2.02 -3.28
C SER A 47 19.07 -0.81 -4.11
N SER A 48 18.01 -0.97 -4.92
CA SER A 48 17.34 0.13 -5.60
C SER A 48 15.99 0.44 -4.94
N PRO A 49 15.78 1.70 -4.52
CA PRO A 49 14.52 2.19 -3.99
C PRO A 49 13.28 1.94 -4.90
N THR A 50 13.50 1.84 -6.22
CA THR A 50 12.48 1.48 -7.25
C THR A 50 11.93 0.07 -7.13
N ALA A 51 12.71 -0.83 -6.55
CA ALA A 51 12.47 -2.27 -6.58
C ALA A 51 12.04 -2.79 -5.22
N ALA A 52 11.82 -1.91 -4.24
CA ALA A 52 11.51 -2.27 -2.87
C ALA A 52 10.07 -2.75 -2.62
N LEU A 53 9.21 -2.71 -3.64
CA LEU A 53 7.82 -3.12 -3.53
C LEU A 53 7.42 -4.05 -4.67
N PRO A 54 6.69 -5.14 -4.38
CA PRO A 54 6.39 -6.13 -5.40
C PRO A 54 5.57 -5.54 -6.54
N ARG A 55 6.02 -5.79 -7.78
CA ARG A 55 5.33 -5.32 -9.00
C ARG A 55 4.01 -6.05 -9.29
N GLY A 56 3.69 -7.07 -8.49
CA GLY A 56 2.47 -7.85 -8.49
C GLY A 56 2.67 -9.21 -7.84
N GLY A 57 1.65 -10.06 -7.85
CA GLY A 57 1.66 -11.36 -7.21
C GLY A 57 0.99 -11.36 -5.82
N THR A 58 1.29 -12.40 -5.04
CA THR A 58 0.70 -12.61 -3.72
C THR A 58 1.74 -12.36 -2.64
N HIS A 59 1.38 -11.59 -1.61
CA HIS A 59 2.24 -11.27 -0.48
C HIS A 59 1.51 -11.56 0.82
N THR A 60 2.24 -12.07 1.81
CA THR A 60 1.70 -12.23 3.15
C THR A 60 1.72 -10.89 3.87
N VAL A 61 0.57 -10.49 4.38
CA VAL A 61 0.40 -9.36 5.31
C VAL A 61 0.12 -9.96 6.68
N ARG A 62 0.98 -9.65 7.65
CA ARG A 62 0.81 -10.07 9.03
C ARG A 62 -0.01 -9.03 9.79
N LEU A 63 -1.12 -9.45 10.35
CA LEU A 63 -1.99 -8.64 11.20
C LEU A 63 -1.85 -9.11 12.66
N PRO A 64 -2.29 -8.31 13.65
CA PRO A 64 -2.29 -8.72 15.05
C PRO A 64 -3.10 -10.00 15.33
N ASP A 65 -4.12 -10.27 14.52
CA ASP A 65 -5.05 -11.38 14.66
C ASP A 65 -4.81 -12.54 13.67
N GLY A 66 -3.88 -12.38 12.73
CA GLY A 66 -3.49 -13.45 11.81
C GLY A 66 -2.85 -12.96 10.51
N ASP A 67 -2.31 -13.91 9.74
CA ASP A 67 -1.72 -13.62 8.45
C ASP A 67 -2.78 -13.71 7.34
N VAL A 68 -2.75 -12.77 6.39
CA VAL A 68 -3.62 -12.76 5.21
C VAL A 68 -2.83 -12.65 3.92
N ALA A 69 -3.38 -13.20 2.84
CA ALA A 69 -2.81 -13.09 1.51
C ALA A 69 -3.33 -11.82 0.80
N LEU A 70 -2.41 -10.91 0.47
CA LEU A 70 -2.66 -9.77 -0.38
C LEU A 70 -2.25 -10.09 -1.82
N HIS A 71 -3.23 -10.14 -2.71
CA HIS A 71 -3.02 -10.31 -4.13
C HIS A 71 -2.97 -8.94 -4.81
N ASN A 72 -1.88 -8.63 -5.52
CA ASN A 72 -1.66 -7.36 -6.21
C ASN A 72 -1.54 -7.57 -7.73
N GLY A 73 -2.53 -8.21 -8.35
CA GLY A 73 -2.57 -8.40 -9.80
C GLY A 73 -1.46 -9.32 -10.36
N ALA A 74 -1.29 -9.29 -11.69
CA ALA A 74 -0.46 -10.24 -12.42
C ALA A 74 1.05 -10.13 -12.09
N THR A 75 1.72 -11.29 -12.07
CA THR A 75 3.17 -11.42 -11.88
C THR A 75 4.00 -11.10 -13.13
N ARG A 76 3.33 -10.84 -14.27
CA ARG A 76 3.96 -10.51 -15.57
C ARG A 76 3.57 -9.11 -16.02
N ALA A 77 4.36 -8.53 -16.92
CA ALA A 77 4.07 -7.23 -17.52
C ALA A 77 2.74 -7.26 -18.27
N ALA A 78 1.71 -6.65 -17.68
CA ALA A 78 0.40 -6.51 -18.27
C ALA A 78 -0.19 -5.14 -17.89
N ARG A 79 -1.20 -4.68 -18.62
CA ARG A 79 -1.83 -3.38 -18.32
C ARG A 79 -2.63 -3.54 -17.04
N ARG A 80 -2.36 -2.69 -16.05
CA ARG A 80 -2.91 -2.85 -14.69
C ARG A 80 -4.43 -2.82 -14.59
N ARG A 81 -5.09 -2.10 -15.51
CA ARG A 81 -6.56 -2.09 -15.61
C ARG A 81 -7.17 -3.48 -15.88
N ASP A 82 -6.33 -4.43 -16.31
CA ASP A 82 -6.72 -5.80 -16.61
C ASP A 82 -6.51 -6.73 -15.40
N HIS A 83 -5.97 -6.22 -14.26
CA HIS A 83 -5.62 -7.02 -13.09
C HIS A 83 -5.89 -6.30 -11.77
N ASP A 84 -7.03 -6.63 -11.15
CA ASP A 84 -7.38 -6.13 -9.81
C ASP A 84 -6.58 -6.83 -8.72
N GLY A 85 -6.30 -6.10 -7.65
CA GLY A 85 -5.81 -6.67 -6.40
C GLY A 85 -6.96 -7.10 -5.49
N HIS A 86 -6.72 -8.01 -4.56
CA HIS A 86 -7.70 -8.35 -3.53
C HIS A 86 -7.06 -8.92 -2.27
N LEU A 87 -7.81 -8.88 -1.17
CA LEU A 87 -7.51 -9.61 0.07
C LEU A 87 -8.80 -9.82 0.85
N ASP A 88 -8.81 -10.83 1.72
CA ASP A 88 -9.88 -11.09 2.66
C ASP A 88 -9.45 -10.62 4.06
N LEU A 89 -10.21 -9.71 4.68
CA LEU A 89 -9.92 -9.13 6.00
C LEU A 89 -11.16 -9.24 6.89
N HIS A 90 -10.99 -9.81 8.09
CA HIS A 90 -12.05 -9.94 9.10
C HIS A 90 -13.40 -10.46 8.51
N GLY A 91 -13.34 -11.43 7.61
CA GLY A 91 -14.52 -12.04 6.96
C GLY A 91 -15.13 -11.25 5.79
N ARG A 92 -14.48 -10.18 5.31
CA ARG A 92 -14.92 -9.36 4.18
C ARG A 92 -13.93 -9.42 3.03
N ARG A 93 -14.42 -9.38 1.79
CA ARG A 93 -13.56 -9.37 0.61
C ARG A 93 -13.35 -7.96 0.11
N TYR A 94 -12.09 -7.54 0.08
CA TYR A 94 -11.69 -6.26 -0.50
C TYR A 94 -11.09 -6.46 -1.89
N VAL A 95 -11.53 -5.64 -2.83
CA VAL A 95 -10.99 -5.58 -4.19
C VAL A 95 -10.43 -4.19 -4.44
N PHE A 96 -9.21 -4.14 -4.95
CA PHE A 96 -8.53 -2.93 -5.41
C PHE A 96 -8.66 -2.85 -6.92
N HIS A 97 -9.74 -2.21 -7.35
CA HIS A 97 -10.10 -2.12 -8.74
C HIS A 97 -9.37 -0.95 -9.41
N HIS A 98 -8.46 -1.25 -10.34
CA HIS A 98 -7.66 -0.24 -11.01
C HIS A 98 -8.40 0.31 -12.23
N THR A 99 -8.88 1.55 -12.15
CA THR A 99 -9.67 2.18 -13.20
C THR A 99 -8.81 3.12 -14.07
N TRP A 100 -9.45 3.76 -15.05
CA TRP A 100 -8.82 4.74 -15.92
C TRP A 100 -8.35 6.00 -15.14
N GLY A 101 -7.32 6.68 -15.65
CA GLY A 101 -6.88 7.97 -15.11
C GLY A 101 -6.20 7.91 -13.75
N TRP A 102 -5.39 6.87 -13.52
CA TRP A 102 -4.60 6.68 -12.28
C TRP A 102 -5.44 6.58 -11.01
N ASN A 103 -6.64 6.03 -11.14
CA ASN A 103 -7.58 5.81 -10.06
C ASN A 103 -7.52 4.34 -9.60
N THR A 104 -7.73 4.13 -8.30
CA THR A 104 -8.00 2.82 -7.72
C THR A 104 -9.20 2.93 -6.81
N GLU A 105 -10.22 2.12 -7.07
CA GLU A 105 -11.34 1.95 -6.15
C GLU A 105 -11.02 0.85 -5.15
N VAL A 106 -11.26 1.12 -3.88
CA VAL A 106 -11.31 0.09 -2.84
C VAL A 106 -12.78 -0.29 -2.69
N ARG A 107 -13.09 -1.56 -2.94
CA ARG A 107 -14.45 -2.11 -2.84
C ARG A 107 -14.49 -3.19 -1.78
N CYS A 108 -15.44 -3.13 -0.85
CA CYS A 108 -15.75 -4.19 0.10
C CYS A 108 -17.00 -4.91 -0.38
N ASP A 109 -16.91 -6.21 -0.64
CA ASP A 109 -18.03 -7.06 -1.09
C ASP A 109 -18.82 -6.45 -2.26
N GLY A 110 -18.10 -5.81 -3.19
CA GLY A 110 -18.65 -5.15 -4.37
C GLY A 110 -19.04 -3.67 -4.18
N VAL A 111 -19.11 -3.17 -2.95
CA VAL A 111 -19.47 -1.78 -2.65
C VAL A 111 -18.22 -0.92 -2.53
N ARG A 112 -18.15 0.20 -3.25
CA ARG A 112 -17.02 1.13 -3.15
C ARG A 112 -16.98 1.81 -1.78
N VAL A 113 -15.86 1.64 -1.07
CA VAL A 113 -15.58 2.28 0.23
C VAL A 113 -14.55 3.40 0.13
N ALA A 114 -13.70 3.41 -0.91
CA ALA A 114 -12.82 4.54 -1.18
C ALA A 114 -12.49 4.67 -2.67
N LEU A 115 -12.17 5.89 -3.11
CA LEU A 115 -11.57 6.17 -4.40
C LEU A 115 -10.25 6.90 -4.19
N LEU A 116 -9.16 6.23 -4.51
CA LEU A 116 -7.81 6.76 -4.44
C LEU A 116 -7.38 7.22 -5.83
N HIS A 117 -6.75 8.39 -5.90
CA HIS A 117 -6.28 8.97 -7.14
C HIS A 117 -4.83 9.40 -7.01
N ARG A 118 -4.00 8.98 -7.94
CA ARG A 118 -2.65 9.50 -8.11
C ARG A 118 -2.70 10.69 -9.06
N ARG A 119 -2.29 11.88 -8.60
CA ARG A 119 -2.20 13.09 -9.42
C ARG A 119 -0.88 13.17 -10.19
N THR A 120 0.22 12.73 -9.58
CA THR A 120 1.57 12.64 -10.17
C THR A 120 2.35 11.53 -9.47
N SER A 121 3.60 11.27 -9.87
CA SER A 121 4.45 10.24 -9.24
C SER A 121 4.61 10.35 -7.73
N ARG A 122 4.46 11.55 -7.16
CA ARG A 122 4.67 11.81 -5.74
C ARG A 122 3.44 12.30 -5.00
N ARG A 123 2.30 12.47 -5.68
CA ARG A 123 1.09 13.05 -5.08
C ARG A 123 -0.11 12.14 -5.27
N PHE A 124 -0.63 11.69 -4.14
CA PHE A 124 -1.80 10.85 -4.03
C PHE A 124 -2.88 11.61 -3.26
N THR A 125 -4.13 11.36 -3.61
CA THR A 125 -5.29 12.00 -2.99
C THR A 125 -6.40 10.99 -2.79
N VAL A 126 -7.20 11.21 -1.75
CA VAL A 126 -8.46 10.51 -1.55
C VAL A 126 -9.55 11.36 -2.20
N ARG A 127 -10.20 10.85 -3.25
CA ARG A 127 -11.32 11.54 -3.91
C ARG A 127 -12.65 11.23 -3.26
N THR A 128 -12.78 10.05 -2.68
CA THR A 128 -13.96 9.62 -1.95
C THR A 128 -13.54 8.73 -0.81
N ASP A 129 -14.17 8.93 0.34
CA ASP A 129 -13.97 8.18 1.56
C ASP A 129 -15.35 7.86 2.13
N ALA A 130 -15.71 6.59 2.08
CA ALA A 130 -16.94 6.03 2.61
C ALA A 130 -16.63 4.82 3.51
N THR A 131 -15.44 4.80 4.12
CA THR A 131 -15.07 3.74 5.07
C THR A 131 -16.01 3.77 6.27
N ARG A 132 -16.48 2.60 6.71
CA ARG A 132 -17.44 2.45 7.79
C ARG A 132 -16.77 2.22 9.14
N ASP A 133 -15.62 1.56 9.12
CA ASP A 133 -14.91 1.13 10.31
C ASP A 133 -13.39 1.02 10.07
N GLU A 134 -12.69 0.55 11.10
CA GLU A 134 -11.24 0.37 11.07
C GLU A 134 -10.78 -0.69 10.07
N THR A 135 -11.62 -1.68 9.74
CA THR A 135 -11.27 -2.70 8.74
C THR A 135 -11.25 -2.09 7.34
N ASP A 136 -12.26 -1.28 7.00
CA ASP A 136 -12.27 -0.53 5.74
C ASP A 136 -11.05 0.42 5.66
N ARG A 137 -10.68 1.06 6.77
CA ARG A 137 -9.51 1.94 6.87
C ARG A 137 -8.19 1.19 6.67
N LEU A 138 -8.04 0.01 7.26
CA LEU A 138 -6.88 -0.85 7.06
C LEU A 138 -6.78 -1.29 5.59
N ALA A 139 -7.88 -1.72 4.97
CA ALA A 139 -7.90 -2.08 3.55
C ALA A 139 -7.49 -0.89 2.65
N MET A 140 -8.00 0.31 2.97
CA MET A 140 -7.62 1.54 2.28
C MET A 140 -6.13 1.88 2.47
N ALA A 141 -5.58 1.71 3.67
CA ALA A 141 -4.16 1.90 3.95
C ALA A 141 -3.28 0.89 3.21
N LEU A 142 -3.66 -0.39 3.18
CA LEU A 142 -2.98 -1.42 2.39
C LEU A 142 -3.05 -1.11 0.89
N CYS A 143 -4.18 -0.62 0.40
CA CYS A 143 -4.27 -0.15 -0.98
C CYS A 143 -3.27 0.98 -1.26
N TRP A 144 -3.14 1.92 -0.31
CA TRP A 144 -2.28 3.09 -0.45
C TRP A 144 -0.79 2.74 -0.44
N PHE A 145 -0.36 1.94 0.54
CA PHE A 145 1.06 1.68 0.79
C PHE A 145 1.57 0.39 0.13
N ALA A 146 0.77 -0.69 0.11
CA ALA A 146 1.19 -2.00 -0.38
C ALA A 146 0.83 -2.22 -1.87
N VAL A 147 -0.41 -1.89 -2.25
CA VAL A 147 -0.92 -2.12 -3.62
C VAL A 147 -0.49 -1.02 -4.57
N GLN A 148 -0.58 0.25 -4.14
CA GLN A 148 -0.14 1.46 -4.86
C GLN A 148 -1.07 1.88 -6.02
N PRO A 149 -1.90 2.92 -5.90
CA PRO A 149 -2.75 3.38 -6.99
C PRO A 149 -1.93 3.91 -8.19
N GLY A 150 -2.18 3.47 -9.42
CA GLY A 150 -1.68 4.16 -10.63
C GLY A 150 -0.15 4.27 -10.85
N ARG A 151 0.70 3.58 -10.06
CA ARG A 151 2.19 3.46 -10.06
C ARG A 151 2.95 4.29 -9.00
N GLU A 152 4.10 3.74 -8.56
CA GLU A 152 5.02 4.14 -7.46
C GLU A 152 4.30 4.51 -6.17
N GLY A 153 4.04 3.51 -5.32
CA GLY A 153 3.48 3.74 -3.98
C GLY A 153 4.23 4.84 -3.25
N ALA A 154 3.56 5.53 -2.33
CA ALA A 154 4.15 6.64 -1.59
C ALA A 154 5.56 6.29 -1.06
N ILE A 155 5.76 5.05 -0.60
CA ILE A 155 7.05 4.50 -0.18
C ILE A 155 8.09 4.52 -1.30
N ALA A 156 7.82 3.89 -2.44
CA ALA A 156 8.75 3.89 -3.58
C ALA A 156 8.99 5.32 -4.11
N ALA A 157 7.96 6.18 -4.15
CA ALA A 157 8.08 7.57 -4.58
C ALA A 157 8.97 8.44 -3.65
N ALA A 158 8.92 8.20 -2.34
CA ALA A 158 9.76 8.88 -1.35
C ALA A 158 11.23 8.47 -1.48
N PHE A 159 11.44 7.19 -1.75
CA PHE A 159 12.70 6.56 -2.07
C PHE A 159 13.39 7.12 -3.34
N HIS A 160 12.61 7.68 -4.28
CA HIS A 160 13.08 8.41 -5.48
C HIS A 160 13.40 9.89 -5.25
N GLY A 161 13.12 10.43 -4.07
CA GLY A 161 13.35 11.84 -3.71
C GLY A 161 14.54 12.05 -2.77
N LEU A 162 15.21 10.98 -2.35
CA LEU A 162 16.47 10.97 -1.61
C LEU A 162 17.65 10.86 -2.58
#